data_AF-A0A2V7HES8-F1
#
_entry.id   AF-A0A2V7HES8-F1
#
_cell.length_a   1.000
_cell.length_b   1.000
_cell.length_c   1.000
_cell.angle_alpha   90.00
_cell.angle_beta   90.00
_cell.angle_gamma   90.00
#
_symmetry.space_group_name_H-M   'P 1'
#
loop_
_entity.id
_entity.type
_entity.pdbx_description
1 polymer ?
#
loop_
_entity_poly.entity_id
_entity_poly.type
_entity_poly.pdbx_seq_one_letter_code
_entity_poly.pdbx_strand_id
1 'polypeptide(L)' 'MTTNEPARIELTLLGQTLTVRSEADPAYLRSLAAFVEKRVTALQQGGVRDPMKALVLAA' A
#
# COMPACT_ATOMS: atom_id res chain seq x y z
N MET A 1 9.74 11.54 25.37
CA MET A 1 10.07 10.63 24.25
C MET A 1 8.89 9.68 24.09
N THR A 2 8.01 9.91 23.11
CA THR A 2 6.98 8.93 22.74
C THR A 2 7.65 7.94 21.79
N THR A 3 8.23 6.87 22.34
CA THR A 3 8.64 5.72 21.54
C THR A 3 7.34 5.08 21.05
N ASN A 4 6.98 5.32 19.78
CA ASN A 4 5.74 4.80 19.23
C ASN A 4 5.98 3.32 18.93
N GLU A 5 5.49 2.42 19.77
CA GLU A 5 5.67 0.98 19.55
C GLU A 5 5.05 0.57 18.20
N PRO A 6 5.67 -0.36 17.46
CA PRO A 6 5.16 -0.78 16.16
C PRO A 6 3.79 -1.45 16.31
N ALA A 7 2.74 -0.70 15.98
CA ALA A 7 1.37 -1.16 16.02
C ALA A 7 1.09 -2.11 14.86
N ARG A 8 0.10 -2.98 15.03
CA ARG A 8 -0.45 -3.81 13.96
C ARG A 8 -1.53 -3.00 13.23
N ILE A 9 -1.31 -2.73 11.94
CA ILE A 9 -2.24 -1.99 11.09
C ILE A 9 -2.74 -2.92 9.98
N GLU A 10 -4.05 -2.99 9.84
CA GLU A 10 -4.70 -3.67 8.71
C GLU A 10 -4.93 -2.67 7.57
N LEU A 11 -4.56 -3.08 6.37
CA LEU A 11 -4.64 -2.29 5.14
C LEU A 11 -5.25 -3.15 4.04
N THR A 12 -6.01 -2.54 3.14
CA THR A 12 -6.42 -3.18 1.88
C THR A 12 -5.53 -2.67 0.76
N LEU A 13 -4.98 -3.58 -0.03
CA LEU A 13 -4.15 -3.28 -1.19
C LEU A 13 -4.50 -4.27 -2.32
N LEU A 14 -4.96 -3.75 -3.46
CA LEU A 14 -5.38 -4.55 -4.62
C LEU A 14 -6.45 -5.60 -4.26
N GLY A 15 -7.39 -5.23 -3.38
CA GLY A 15 -8.44 -6.12 -2.89
C GLY A 15 -7.97 -7.18 -1.88
N GLN A 16 -6.68 -7.23 -1.55
CA GLN A 16 -6.14 -8.11 -0.52
C GLN A 16 -6.02 -7.37 0.81
N THR A 17 -6.36 -8.04 1.91
CA THR A 17 -6.13 -7.49 3.25
C THR A 17 -4.75 -7.90 3.74
N LEU A 18 -3.91 -6.90 4.01
CA LEU A 18 -2.55 -7.04 4.51
C LEU A 18 -2.49 -6.56 5.96
N THR A 19 -1.66 -7.24 6.75
CA THR A 19 -1.30 -6.79 8.09
C THR A 19 0.13 -6.28 8.07
N VAL A 20 0.35 -5.04 8.48
CA VAL A 20 1.69 -4.42 8.59
C VAL A 20 1.97 -4.08 10.05
N ARG A 21 3.19 -4.33 10.52
CA ARG A 21 3.68 -3.80 11.79
C ARG A 21 4.51 -2.54 11.51
N SER A 22 4.14 -1.41 12.10
CA SER A 22 4.81 -0.15 11.84
C SER A 22 4.63 0.84 12.98
N GLU A 23 5.65 1.67 13.22
CA GLU A 23 5.61 2.81 14.14
C GLU A 23 5.00 4.07 13.48
N ALA A 24 4.75 4.02 12.16
CA ALA A 24 4.16 5.11 11.42
C ALA A 24 2.68 5.31 11.76
N ASP A 25 2.18 6.54 11.55
CA ASP A 25 0.77 6.86 11.71
C ASP A 25 -0.10 5.95 10.80
N PRO A 26 -1.10 5.24 11.35
CA PRO A 26 -2.04 4.44 10.55
C PRO A 26 -2.71 5.24 9.43
N ALA A 27 -2.97 6.53 9.61
CA ALA A 27 -3.54 7.38 8.56
C ALA A 27 -2.58 7.55 7.38
N TYR A 28 -1.29 7.73 7.67
CA TYR A 28 -0.25 7.77 6.64
C TYR A 28 -0.19 6.45 5.87
N LEU A 29 -0.20 5.31 6.55
CA LEU A 29 -0.13 3.99 5.89
C LEU A 29 -1.34 3.70 5.00
N ARG A 30 -2.55 4.12 5.42
CA ARG A 30 -3.75 4.05 4.57
C ARG A 30 -3.62 4.93 3.33
N SER A 31 -3.09 6.15 3.49
CA SER A 31 -2.86 7.05 2.36
C SER A 31 -1.82 6.50 1.38
N LEU A 32 -0.79 5.84 1.91
CA LEU A 32 0.25 5.19 1.11
C LEU A 32 -0.32 4.02 0.30
N ALA A 33 -1.17 3.19 0.92
CA ALA A 33 -1.84 2.10 0.21
C ALA A 33 -2.68 2.65 -0.96
N ALA A 34 -3.49 3.68 -0.72
CA ALA A 34 -4.29 4.32 -1.77
C ALA A 34 -3.43 4.93 -2.89
N PHE A 35 -2.27 5.52 -2.54
CA PHE A 35 -1.32 6.04 -3.52
C PHE A 35 -0.74 4.93 -4.41
N VAL A 36 -0.35 3.80 -3.82
CA VAL A 36 0.16 2.64 -4.56
C VAL A 36 -0.92 2.08 -5.48
N GLU A 37 -2.17 1.93 -5.02
CA GLU A 37 -3.28 1.48 -5.89
C GLU A 37 -3.49 2.40 -7.10
N LYS A 38 -3.48 3.71 -6.87
CA LYS A 38 -3.59 4.69 -7.97
C LYS A 38 -2.48 4.52 -9.00
N ARG A 39 -1.24 4.26 -8.57
CA ARG A 39 -0.10 3.99 -9.48
C ARG A 39 -0.29 2.68 -10.23
N VAL A 40 -0.76 1.63 -9.58
CA VAL A 40 -1.07 0.34 -10.22
C VAL A 40 -2.13 0.52 -11.30
N THR A 41 -3.22 1.24 -11.01
CA THR A 41 -4.27 1.53 -12.00
C THR A 41 -3.72 2.31 -13.21
N ALA A 42 -2.86 3.31 -12.98
CA ALA A 42 -2.24 4.06 -14.07
C ALA A 42 -1.36 3.18 -14.97
N LEU A 43 -0.59 2.25 -14.38
CA LEU A 43 0.22 1.29 -15.13
C LEU A 43 -0.63 0.29 -15.93
N GLN A 44 -1.75 -0.16 -15.35
CA GLN A 44 -2.69 -1.04 -16.03
C GLN A 44 -3.35 -0.35 -17.23
N GLN A 45 -3.75 0.92 -17.07
CA GLN A 45 -4.24 1.74 -18.18
C GLN A 45 -3.16 1.97 -19.26
N GLY A 46 -1.89 2.02 -18.87
CA GLY A 46 -0.73 2.07 -19.76
C GLY A 46 -0.35 0.74 -20.43
N GLY A 47 -1.09 -0.34 -20.18
CA GLY A 47 -0.92 -1.64 -20.84
C GLY A 47 -0.21 -2.72 -20.02
N VAL A 48 0.16 -2.46 -18.77
CA VAL A 48 0.69 -3.50 -17.86
C VAL A 48 -0.46 -4.35 -17.34
N ARG A 49 -0.73 -5.48 -18.00
CA ARG A 49 -1.90 -6.33 -17.72
C ARG A 49 -1.80 -7.16 -16.43
N ASP A 50 -0.59 -7.46 -15.99
CA ASP A 50 -0.37 -8.29 -14.81
C ASP A 50 -0.40 -7.41 -13.53
N PRO A 51 -1.33 -7.66 -12.58
CA PRO A 51 -1.49 -6.82 -11.41
C PRO A 51 -0.29 -6.88 -10.46
N MET A 52 0.41 -8.02 -10.38
CA MET A 52 1.61 -8.14 -9.55
C MET A 52 2.80 -7.43 -10.19
N LYS A 53 2.97 -7.49 -11.52
CA LYS A 53 4.00 -6.70 -12.21
C LYS A 53 3.73 -5.20 -12.09
N ALA A 54 2.46 -4.80 -12.21
CA ALA A 54 2.07 -3.40 -12.00
C ALA A 54 2.36 -2.95 -10.57
N LEU A 55 2.09 -3.79 -9.55
CA LEU A 55 2.44 -3.50 -8.16
C LEU A 55 3.95 -3.33 -7.96
N VAL A 56 4.76 -4.26 -8.47
CA VAL A 56 6.23 -4.21 -8.35
C VAL A 56 6.79 -2.93 -8.98
N LEU A 57 6.22 -2.48 -10.10
CA LEU A 57 6.64 -1.25 -10.78
C LEU A 57 6.11 0.03 -10.10
N ALA A 58 5.00 -0.07 -9.36
CA ALA A 58 4.39 1.02 -8.61
C ALA A 58 5.00 1.25 -7.22
N ALA A 59 5.76 0.30 -6.69
CA ALA A 59 6.43 0.40 -5.40
C ALA A 59 7.66 1.32 -5.42
#